data_AF-A0A0C3G1K2-F1
#
_entry.id   AF-A0A0C3G1K2-F1
#
_cell.length_a   1.000
_cell.length_b   1.000
_cell.length_c   1.000
_cell.angle_alpha   90.00
_cell.angle_beta   90.00
_cell.angle_gamma   90.00
#
_symmetry.space_group_name_H-M   'P 1'
#
loop_
_entity.id
_entity.type
_entity.pdbx_description
1 polymer ?
#
loop_
_entity_poly.entity_id
_entity_poly.type
_entity_poly.pdbx_seq_one_letter_code
_entity_poly.pdbx_strand_id
1 'polypeptide(L)'
;MYSTFVSANNIFGKRVGIFANEIFALLLAQQWFDLSKKSSEGVGDYAASFNPIPPALIALIATAIECALRCWESGTYRSINFTDHDFAKVYRRHSKSLAWFEVKQPANLQQLCRTLWVDAWALAGKLPPADENEDEDLDDADFEAEEMGDRD
;
A
#
# COMPACT_ATOMS: atom_id res chain seq x y z
N MET A 1 -6.17 16.29 25.81
CA MET A 1 -5.52 14.97 25.89
C MET A 1 -4.77 14.75 24.60
N TYR A 2 -3.46 14.98 24.60
CA TYR A 2 -2.62 14.70 23.44
C TYR A 2 -2.30 13.20 23.49
N SER A 3 -2.95 12.43 22.61
CA SER A 3 -2.60 11.03 22.41
C SER A 3 -1.20 11.01 21.79
N THR A 4 -0.27 10.40 22.51
CA THR A 4 1.11 10.17 22.12
C THR A 4 1.15 9.45 20.77
N PHE A 5 1.58 10.15 19.72
CA PHE A 5 2.16 9.51 18.55
C PHE A 5 3.43 8.80 19.02
N VAL A 6 3.28 7.54 19.41
CA VAL A 6 4.40 6.61 19.49
C VAL A 6 4.92 6.52 18.06
N SER A 7 6.01 7.24 17.82
CA SER A 7 6.92 6.97 16.71
C SER A 7 7.34 5.52 16.86
N ALA A 8 6.64 4.62 16.18
CA ALA A 8 7.04 3.24 15.98
C ALA A 8 8.28 3.27 15.09
N ASN A 9 9.40 3.64 15.70
CA ASN A 9 10.69 3.71 15.07
C ASN A 9 11.01 2.32 14.49
N ASN A 10 10.94 2.24 13.16
CA ASN A 10 11.85 1.45 12.32
C ASN A 10 11.74 -0.09 12.42
N ILE A 11 10.52 -0.63 12.43
CA ILE A 11 10.29 -2.08 12.18
C ILE A 11 10.23 -2.37 10.67
N PHE A 12 9.99 -1.35 9.85
CA PHE A 12 9.82 -1.50 8.41
C PHE A 12 11.15 -1.22 7.72
N GLY A 13 11.75 -2.24 7.09
CA GLY A 13 12.91 -2.06 6.23
C GLY A 13 12.69 -0.89 5.27
N LYS A 14 13.73 -0.09 5.05
CA LYS A 14 13.67 1.17 4.30
C LYS A 14 13.04 0.94 2.92
N ARG A 15 11.74 1.21 2.80
CA ARG A 15 11.01 0.99 1.54
C ARG A 15 11.44 2.04 0.53
N VAL A 16 11.82 1.61 -0.66
CA VAL A 16 12.25 2.49 -1.74
C VAL A 16 11.18 2.51 -2.82
N GLY A 17 10.40 3.58 -2.89
CA GLY A 17 9.37 3.74 -3.92
C GLY A 17 8.33 4.80 -3.57
N ILE A 18 7.71 5.39 -4.60
CA ILE A 18 6.74 6.50 -4.46
C ILE A 18 5.52 6.09 -3.61
N PHE A 19 5.08 4.83 -3.73
CA PHE A 19 3.91 4.30 -3.01
C PHE A 19 4.27 3.54 -1.73
N ALA A 20 5.55 3.48 -1.39
CA ALA A 20 6.06 2.68 -0.30
C ALA A 20 6.33 3.51 0.97
N ASN A 21 5.85 4.75 1.01
CA ASN A 21 5.96 5.62 2.18
C ASN A 21 5.03 5.12 3.31
N GLU A 22 5.49 5.23 4.56
CA GLU A 22 4.75 4.80 5.77
C GLU A 22 3.35 5.43 5.88
N ILE A 23 3.15 6.62 5.32
CA ILE A 23 1.84 7.29 5.31
C ILE A 23 0.74 6.43 4.66
N PHE A 24 1.08 5.56 3.70
CA PHE A 24 0.11 4.68 3.04
C PHE A 24 -0.41 3.63 4.02
N ALA A 25 0.48 2.95 4.74
CA ALA A 25 0.10 1.97 5.75
C ALA A 25 -0.66 2.61 6.92
N LEU A 26 -0.23 3.80 7.35
CA LEU A 26 -0.92 4.55 8.41
C LEU A 26 -2.35 4.93 8.00
N LEU A 27 -2.55 5.45 6.79
CA LEU A 27 -3.88 5.82 6.30
C LEU A 27 -4.78 4.59 6.09
N LEU A 28 -4.22 3.49 5.59
CA LEU A 28 -4.93 2.21 5.51
C LEU A 28 -5.43 1.78 6.90
N ALA A 29 -4.51 1.72 7.86
CA ALA A 29 -4.81 1.29 9.21
C ALA A 29 -5.90 2.16 9.86
N GLN A 30 -5.78 3.49 9.76
CA GLN A 30 -6.71 4.43 10.38
C GLN A 30 -8.11 4.43 9.75
N GLN A 31 -8.21 4.21 8.45
CA GLN A 31 -9.47 4.35 7.73
C GLN A 31 -10.22 3.02 7.58
N TRP A 32 -9.51 1.93 7.26
CA TRP A 32 -10.12 0.64 6.96
C TRP A 32 -9.88 -0.44 8.01
N PHE A 33 -8.78 -0.36 8.79
CA PHE A 33 -8.44 -1.38 9.80
C PHE A 33 -8.61 -0.91 11.26
N ASP A 34 -9.18 0.28 11.47
CA ASP A 34 -9.37 0.82 12.81
C ASP A 34 -10.50 0.10 13.54
N LEU A 35 -10.10 -0.77 14.46
CA LEU A 35 -10.98 -1.61 15.29
C LEU A 35 -11.93 -0.82 16.18
N SER A 36 -11.63 0.45 16.48
CA SER A 36 -12.51 1.30 17.27
C SER A 36 -13.73 1.76 16.47
N LYS A 37 -13.65 1.73 15.13
CA LYS A 37 -14.71 2.15 14.23
C LYS A 37 -15.55 0.94 13.83
N LYS A 38 -16.86 1.03 14.05
CA LYS A 38 -17.84 0.05 13.55
C LYS A 38 -17.93 -0.01 12.01
N SER A 39 -17.39 1.00 11.34
CA SER A 39 -17.34 1.13 9.87
C SER A 39 -16.01 0.65 9.28
N SER A 40 -15.20 -0.10 10.02
CA SER A 40 -13.94 -0.66 9.53
C SER A 40 -14.20 -1.86 8.62
N GLU A 41 -14.23 -1.61 7.30
CA GLU A 41 -14.49 -2.63 6.29
C GLU A 41 -13.33 -3.62 6.13
N GLY A 42 -12.10 -3.25 6.51
CA GLY A 42 -10.90 -4.07 6.32
C GLY A 42 -10.70 -5.21 7.34
N VAL A 43 -11.43 -5.22 8.47
CA VAL A 43 -11.29 -6.23 9.54
C VAL A 43 -12.45 -7.24 9.55
N GLY A 44 -13.57 -6.90 8.91
CA GLY A 44 -14.79 -7.70 8.93
C GLY A 44 -14.95 -8.62 7.72
N ASP A 45 -16.20 -8.82 7.29
CA ASP A 45 -16.58 -9.73 6.21
C ASP A 45 -15.91 -9.43 4.86
N TYR A 46 -15.40 -8.20 4.67
CA TYR A 46 -14.73 -7.77 3.44
C TYR A 46 -13.20 -7.91 3.50
N ALA A 47 -12.62 -8.42 4.59
CA ALA A 47 -11.16 -8.55 4.74
C ALA A 47 -10.49 -9.27 3.54
N ALA A 48 -11.15 -10.30 2.98
CA ALA A 48 -10.67 -11.01 1.80
C ALA A 48 -10.54 -10.11 0.55
N SER A 49 -11.36 -9.06 0.41
CA SER A 49 -11.28 -8.10 -0.70
C SER A 49 -10.09 -7.15 -0.60
N PHE A 50 -9.44 -7.11 0.56
CA PHE A 50 -8.25 -6.30 0.83
C PHE A 50 -6.96 -7.14 0.87
N ASN A 51 -7.02 -8.47 0.66
CA ASN A 51 -5.84 -9.34 0.58
C ASN A 51 -5.62 -9.87 -0.85
N PRO A 52 -4.54 -9.46 -1.56
CA PRO A 52 -3.64 -8.36 -1.23
C PRO A 52 -4.28 -6.99 -1.49
N ILE A 53 -3.71 -5.91 -0.94
CA ILE A 53 -4.31 -4.57 -1.06
C ILE A 53 -4.52 -4.21 -2.54
N PRO A 54 -5.74 -3.85 -2.98
CA PRO A 54 -5.99 -3.51 -4.37
C PRO A 54 -5.18 -2.29 -4.83
N PRO A 55 -4.52 -2.32 -6.00
CA PRO A 55 -3.80 -1.16 -6.54
C PRO A 55 -4.70 0.09 -6.69
N ALA A 56 -5.98 -0.12 -6.98
CA ALA A 56 -6.98 0.95 -7.04
C ALA A 56 -7.12 1.70 -5.70
N LEU A 57 -6.99 1.02 -4.56
CA LEU A 57 -7.01 1.61 -3.23
C LEU A 57 -5.73 2.42 -2.96
N ILE A 58 -4.57 1.91 -3.41
CA ILE A 58 -3.30 2.63 -3.32
C ILE A 58 -3.36 3.93 -4.12
N ALA A 59 -3.92 3.92 -5.33
CA ALA A 59 -4.16 5.12 -6.13
C ALA A 59 -5.08 6.12 -5.41
N LEU A 60 -6.12 5.63 -4.73
CA LEU A 60 -7.05 6.46 -3.99
C LEU A 60 -6.35 7.17 -2.82
N ILE A 61 -5.53 6.43 -2.06
CA ILE A 61 -4.74 6.97 -0.96
C ILE A 61 -3.73 8.00 -1.47
N ALA A 62 -3.02 7.72 -2.56
CA ALA A 62 -2.10 8.68 -3.18
C ALA A 62 -2.81 9.98 -3.58
N THR A 63 -4.05 9.87 -4.08
CA THR A 63 -4.90 11.01 -4.43
C THR A 63 -5.31 11.80 -3.20
N ALA A 64 -5.68 11.13 -2.11
CA ALA A 64 -6.04 11.77 -0.85
C ALA A 64 -4.82 12.49 -0.22
N ILE A 65 -3.63 11.90 -0.28
CA ILE A 65 -2.39 12.54 0.16
C ILE A 65 -2.12 13.79 -0.67
N GLU A 66 -2.25 13.72 -1.99
CA GLU A 66 -2.08 14.90 -2.86
C GLU A 66 -3.12 15.99 -2.55
N CYS A 67 -4.36 15.63 -2.25
CA CYS A 67 -5.38 16.56 -1.76
C CYS A 67 -4.95 17.24 -0.46
N ALA A 68 -4.47 16.46 0.52
CA ALA A 68 -4.00 16.99 1.79
C ALA A 68 -2.80 17.94 1.60
N LEU A 69 -1.87 17.63 0.69
CA LEU A 69 -0.75 18.51 0.35
C LEU A 69 -1.23 19.81 -0.30
N ARG A 70 -2.22 19.76 -1.20
CA ARG A 70 -2.81 20.96 -1.81
C ARG A 70 -3.48 21.89 -0.80
N CYS A 71 -4.06 21.34 0.27
CA CYS A 71 -4.60 22.15 1.36
C CYS A 71 -3.55 23.07 1.99
N TRP A 72 -2.27 22.74 1.88
CA TRP A 72 -1.15 23.51 2.45
C TRP A 72 -0.32 24.26 1.40
N GLU A 73 -0.67 24.18 0.11
CA GLU A 73 0.13 24.75 -0.99
C GLU A 73 0.36 26.26 -0.86
N SER A 74 -0.63 27.00 -0.35
CA SER A 74 -0.53 28.45 -0.14
C SER A 74 0.28 28.87 1.11
N GLY A 75 0.91 27.93 1.82
CA GLY A 75 1.59 28.19 3.10
C GLY A 75 0.64 28.42 4.29
N THR A 76 -0.67 28.46 4.04
CA THR A 76 -1.73 28.50 5.04
C THR A 76 -2.72 27.38 4.72
N TYR A 77 -3.30 26.77 5.76
CA TYR A 77 -4.27 25.70 5.59
C TYR A 77 -5.56 26.23 4.95
N ARG A 78 -5.92 25.66 3.80
CA ARG A 78 -7.21 25.86 3.15
C ARG A 78 -7.91 24.51 3.04
N SER A 79 -9.14 24.44 3.55
CA SER A 79 -9.96 23.25 3.40
C SER A 79 -10.36 23.12 1.93
N ILE A 80 -9.91 22.05 1.28
CA ILE A 80 -10.31 21.66 -0.07
C ILE A 80 -11.20 20.43 0.06
N ASN A 81 -12.33 20.42 -0.65
CA ASN A 81 -13.21 19.27 -0.67
C ASN A 81 -12.61 18.17 -1.53
N PHE A 82 -12.51 16.96 -0.98
CA PHE A 82 -12.09 15.78 -1.73
C PHE A 82 -13.27 15.30 -2.60
N THR A 83 -13.40 15.89 -3.78
CA THR A 83 -14.47 15.57 -4.74
C THR A 83 -13.94 14.90 -5.99
N ASP A 84 -14.77 14.08 -6.63
CA ASP A 84 -14.42 13.45 -7.90
C ASP A 84 -14.13 14.49 -9.00
N HIS A 85 -14.92 15.56 -9.08
CA HIS A 85 -14.72 16.61 -10.09
C HIS A 85 -13.29 17.18 -10.08
N ASP A 86 -12.73 17.40 -8.90
CA ASP A 86 -11.42 18.05 -8.74
C ASP A 86 -10.25 17.05 -8.77
N PHE A 87 -10.47 15.83 -8.29
CA PHE A 87 -9.42 14.84 -8.09
C PHE A 87 -9.48 13.63 -9.03
N ALA A 88 -10.51 13.48 -9.87
CA ALA A 88 -10.60 12.38 -10.85
C ALA A 88 -9.37 12.32 -11.77
N LYS A 89 -8.87 13.47 -12.20
CA LYS A 89 -7.66 13.54 -13.06
C LYS A 89 -6.42 13.05 -12.30
N VAL A 90 -6.33 13.38 -11.02
CA VAL A 90 -5.22 12.97 -10.15
C VAL A 90 -5.28 11.47 -9.90
N TYR A 91 -6.46 10.95 -9.54
CA TYR A 91 -6.70 9.53 -9.36
C TYR A 91 -6.36 8.71 -10.61
N ARG A 92 -6.82 9.15 -11.79
CA ARG A 92 -6.48 8.49 -13.06
C ARG A 92 -4.99 8.52 -13.34
N ARG A 93 -4.28 9.59 -12.96
CA ARG A 93 -2.82 9.67 -13.12
C ARG A 93 -2.12 8.64 -12.23
N HIS A 94 -2.46 8.56 -10.95
CA HIS A 94 -1.88 7.57 -10.04
C HIS A 94 -2.23 6.14 -10.44
N SER A 95 -3.45 5.90 -10.88
CA SER A 95 -3.89 4.60 -11.42
C SER A 95 -3.07 4.18 -12.64
N LYS A 96 -2.83 5.11 -13.57
CA LYS A 96 -1.94 4.86 -14.72
C LYS A 96 -0.52 4.56 -14.29
N SER A 97 0.03 5.31 -13.33
CA SER A 97 1.38 5.05 -12.80
C SER A 97 1.49 3.67 -12.18
N LEU A 98 0.46 3.22 -11.45
CA LEU A 98 0.42 1.87 -10.89
C LEU A 98 0.28 0.80 -11.97
N ALA A 99 -0.56 1.01 -13.00
CA ALA A 99 -0.65 0.08 -14.12
C ALA A 99 0.69 -0.03 -14.89
N TRP A 100 1.40 1.08 -15.07
CA TRP A 100 2.76 1.05 -15.64
C TRP A 100 3.77 0.33 -14.74
N PHE A 101 3.63 0.47 -13.43
CA PHE A 101 4.47 -0.23 -12.46
C PHE A 101 4.19 -1.74 -12.49
N GLU A 102 2.92 -2.14 -12.58
CA GLU A 102 2.49 -3.54 -12.74
C GLU A 102 3.11 -4.18 -13.99
N VAL A 103 3.07 -3.48 -15.13
CA VAL A 103 3.66 -4.00 -16.39
C VAL A 103 5.17 -4.16 -16.30
N LYS A 104 5.86 -3.23 -15.62
CA LYS A 104 7.33 -3.24 -15.55
C LYS A 104 7.88 -4.18 -14.48
N GLN A 105 7.22 -4.24 -13.33
CA GLN A 105 7.69 -4.95 -12.14
C GLN A 105 6.49 -5.53 -11.37
N PRO A 106 5.82 -6.56 -11.92
CA PRO A 106 4.62 -7.13 -11.31
C PRO A 106 4.89 -7.72 -9.92
N ALA A 107 6.02 -8.42 -9.75
CA ALA A 107 6.43 -8.97 -8.46
C ALA A 107 6.60 -7.89 -7.38
N ASN A 108 7.21 -6.74 -7.72
CA ASN A 108 7.39 -5.65 -6.77
C ASN A 108 6.07 -4.98 -6.37
N LEU A 109 5.10 -4.89 -7.30
CA LEU A 109 3.77 -4.39 -6.98
C LEU A 109 3.01 -5.35 -6.07
N GLN A 110 3.06 -6.66 -6.35
CA GLN A 110 2.46 -7.67 -5.49
C GLN A 110 3.08 -7.65 -4.09
N GLN A 111 4.42 -7.56 -4.01
CA GLN A 111 5.13 -7.42 -2.75
C GLN A 111 4.68 -6.15 -2.02
N LEU A 112 4.57 -5.01 -2.70
CA LEU A 112 4.07 -3.77 -2.10
C LEU A 112 2.66 -3.96 -1.53
N CYS A 113 1.73 -4.54 -2.29
CA CYS A 113 0.35 -4.77 -1.86
C CYS A 113 0.28 -5.70 -0.64
N ARG A 114 1.03 -6.80 -0.64
CA ARG A 114 1.14 -7.73 0.51
C ARG A 114 1.75 -7.05 1.72
N THR A 115 2.82 -6.30 1.52
CA THR A 115 3.49 -5.64 2.65
C THR A 115 2.63 -4.53 3.24
N LEU A 116 1.85 -3.81 2.42
CA LEU A 116 0.86 -2.84 2.93
C LEU A 116 -0.28 -3.50 3.72
N TRP A 117 -0.72 -4.69 3.30
CA TRP A 117 -1.70 -5.48 4.04
C TRP A 117 -1.19 -5.84 5.44
N VAL A 118 0.00 -6.46 5.51
CA VAL A 118 0.62 -6.87 6.78
C VAL A 118 0.84 -5.68 7.70
N ASP A 119 1.37 -4.58 7.17
CA ASP A 119 1.60 -3.36 7.95
C ASP A 119 0.30 -2.75 8.49
N ALA A 120 -0.76 -2.71 7.68
CA ALA A 120 -2.03 -2.12 8.10
C ALA A 120 -2.64 -2.89 9.29
N TRP A 121 -2.53 -4.23 9.28
CA TRP A 121 -2.92 -5.07 10.41
C TRP A 121 -2.02 -4.86 11.63
N ALA A 122 -0.70 -4.82 11.44
CA ALA A 122 0.25 -4.59 12.52
C ALA A 122 -0.01 -3.24 13.21
N LEU A 123 -0.26 -2.18 12.45
CA LEU A 123 -0.61 -0.85 12.95
C LEU A 123 -1.99 -0.82 13.63
N ALA A 124 -2.93 -1.65 13.20
CA ALA A 124 -4.22 -1.83 13.86
C ALA A 124 -4.11 -2.62 15.18
N GLY A 125 -2.93 -3.13 15.55
CA GLY A 125 -2.69 -3.87 16.78
C GLY A 125 -3.16 -5.32 16.74
N LYS A 126 -3.31 -5.91 15.55
CA LYS A 126 -3.66 -7.32 15.34
C LYS A 126 -2.70 -7.99 14.36
N LEU A 127 -2.63 -9.31 14.40
CA LEU A 127 -1.99 -10.10 13.34
C LEU A 127 -2.97 -10.21 12.16
N PRO A 128 -2.50 -10.10 10.90
CA PRO A 128 -3.33 -10.49 9.77
C PRO A 128 -3.85 -11.93 9.96
N PRO A 129 -5.07 -12.24 9.49
CA PRO A 129 -5.53 -13.63 9.44
C PRO A 129 -4.52 -14.46 8.64
N ALA A 130 -4.21 -15.67 9.10
CA ALA A 130 -3.25 -16.55 8.46
C ALA A 130 -3.63 -16.72 6.98
N ASP A 131 -2.67 -16.45 6.09
CA ASP A 131 -2.89 -16.65 4.65
C ASP A 131 -2.79 -18.16 4.38
N GLU A 132 -3.86 -18.75 3.86
CA GLU A 132 -3.86 -20.16 3.45
C GLU A 132 -2.99 -20.41 2.19
N ASN A 133 -2.38 -19.35 1.61
CA ASN A 133 -1.57 -19.41 0.38
C ASN A 133 -0.07 -19.14 0.61
N GLU A 134 0.48 -19.40 1.79
CA GLU A 134 1.92 -19.23 2.10
C GLU A 134 2.85 -20.30 1.46
N ASP A 135 2.36 -21.11 0.51
CA ASP A 135 3.16 -22.14 -0.18
C ASP A 135 3.45 -21.80 -1.66
N GLU A 136 4.13 -20.69 -1.94
CA GLU A 136 4.92 -20.58 -3.19
C GLU A 136 6.27 -19.94 -2.86
N ASP A 137 7.19 -20.81 -2.44
CA ASP A 137 8.62 -20.57 -2.43
C ASP A 137 9.05 -20.01 -3.80
N LEU A 138 9.30 -18.71 -3.87
CA LEU A 138 10.15 -18.14 -4.92
C LEU A 138 11.59 -18.51 -4.56
N ASP A 139 11.94 -19.76 -4.86
CA ASP A 139 13.32 -20.22 -4.82
C ASP A 139 14.05 -19.47 -5.95
N ASP A 140 14.89 -18.50 -5.57
CA ASP A 140 15.75 -17.69 -6.45
C ASP A 140 16.87 -18.54 -7.09
N ALA A 141 16.62 -19.80 -7.43
CA ALA A 141 17.65 -20.80 -7.76
C ALA A 141 17.71 -21.26 -9.23
N ASP A 142 16.93 -20.68 -10.15
CA ASP A 142 16.95 -21.06 -11.59
C ASP A 142 17.48 -19.93 -12.51
N PHE A 143 18.58 -19.30 -12.12
CA PHE A 143 19.40 -18.54 -13.05
C PHE A 143 20.88 -18.85 -12.85
N GLU A 144 21.33 -20.04 -13.26
CA GLU A 144 22.66 -20.22 -13.85
C GLU A 144 22.83 -21.64 -14.42
N ALA A 145 23.40 -21.68 -15.64
CA ALA A 145 23.92 -22.84 -16.38
C ALA A 145 22.99 -23.60 -17.34
N GLU A 146 22.40 -22.91 -18.31
CA GLU A 146 22.31 -23.43 -19.68
C GLU A 146 23.31 -22.67 -20.57
N GLU A 147 24.57 -23.14 -20.66
CA GLU A 147 25.37 -23.12 -21.91
C GLU A 147 26.73 -23.81 -21.68
N MET A 148 26.81 -25.12 -21.95
CA MET A 148 28.00 -25.71 -22.57
C MET A 148 27.66 -27.12 -23.07
N GLY A 149 26.92 -27.15 -24.18
CA GLY A 149 26.92 -28.28 -25.11
C GLY A 149 28.05 -28.11 -26.12
N ASP A 150 28.85 -29.16 -26.26
CA ASP A 150 29.70 -29.54 -27.39
C ASP A 150 30.46 -28.45 -28.16
N ARG A 151 31.80 -28.52 -28.05
CA ARG A 151 32.66 -28.48 -29.23
C ARG A 151 34.01 -29.17 -28.99
N ASP A 152 34.15 -30.28 -29.73
CA ASP A 152 35.32 -31.02 -30.22
C ASP A 152 36.22 -31.81 -29.25
#